data_AF-A0A023HBX9-F1
#
_entry.id   AF-A0A023HBX9-F1
#
_cell.length_a   1.000
_cell.length_b   1.000
_cell.length_c   1.000
_cell.angle_alpha   90.00
_cell.angle_beta   90.00
_cell.angle_gamma   90.00
#
_symmetry.space_group_name_H-M   'P 1'
#
loop_
_entity.id
_entity.type
_entity.pdbx_description
1 polymer ?
#
loop_
_entity_poly.entity_id
_entity_poly.type
_entity_poly.pdbx_seq_one_letter_code
_entity_poly.pdbx_strand_id
1 'polypeptide(L)'
;MKFSKQALIKLKNKNKKLKPSKYKKLKRDGIRGRIKGTSQRPRLSVYRSNENIYAQIIDDTTSRTLVSCSTLDRTIKIEITNGRTCEASRIMGEKLAELSLRQNITKIVFDKGPYLYHGRIKALADGARAGGLQF
;
A
#
# COMPACT_ATOMS: atom_id res chain seq x y z
N MET A 1 -35.67 30.68 15.13
CA MET A 1 -35.89 29.42 14.37
C MET A 1 -35.12 28.29 15.03
N LYS A 2 -35.78 27.21 15.48
CA LYS A 2 -35.11 26.02 16.03
C LYS A 2 -34.76 25.06 14.89
N PHE A 3 -33.48 24.74 14.71
CA PHE A 3 -33.06 23.72 13.75
C PHE A 3 -33.67 22.36 14.10
N SER A 4 -34.05 21.58 13.09
CA SER A 4 -34.52 20.22 13.30
C SER A 4 -33.44 19.36 13.95
N LYS A 5 -33.84 18.32 14.72
CA LYS A 5 -32.89 17.38 15.32
C LYS A 5 -31.90 16.81 14.30
N GLN A 6 -32.35 16.53 13.07
CA GLN A 6 -31.48 16.06 11.98
C GLN A 6 -30.47 17.12 11.51
N ALA A 7 -30.89 18.38 11.38
CA ALA A 7 -29.99 19.48 11.02
C ALA A 7 -28.91 19.69 12.09
N LEU A 8 -29.29 19.61 13.38
CA LEU A 8 -28.35 19.68 14.50
C LEU A 8 -27.34 18.52 14.48
N ILE A 9 -27.77 17.29 14.17
CA ILE A 9 -26.88 16.13 14.04
C ILE A 9 -25.91 16.30 12.86
N LYS A 10 -26.38 16.79 11.70
CA LYS A 10 -25.52 17.09 10.54
C LYS A 10 -24.50 18.17 10.87
N LEU A 11 -24.92 19.27 11.51
CA LEU A 11 -24.02 20.35 11.94
C LEU A 11 -22.97 19.87 12.95
N LYS A 12 -23.38 19.06 13.94
CA LYS A 12 -22.48 18.43 14.93
C LYS A 12 -21.45 17.50 14.28
N ASN A 13 -21.81 16.85 13.18
CA ASN A 13 -20.92 15.94 12.45
C ASN A 13 -20.13 16.63 11.32
N LYS A 14 -20.49 17.85 10.92
CA LYS A 14 -19.90 18.59 9.78
C LYS A 14 -18.39 18.79 9.92
N ASN A 15 -17.92 19.02 11.15
CA ASN A 15 -16.50 19.24 11.47
C ASN A 15 -15.88 18.07 12.27
N LYS A 16 -16.59 16.95 12.40
CA LYS A 16 -16.10 15.83 13.21
C LYS A 16 -14.96 15.12 12.48
N LYS A 17 -13.73 15.27 12.98
CA LYS A 17 -12.58 14.51 12.50
C LYS A 17 -12.89 13.02 12.62
N LEU A 18 -12.82 12.30 11.50
CA LEU A 18 -12.98 10.84 11.49
C LEU A 18 -11.85 10.20 12.32
N LYS A 19 -12.15 9.07 12.97
CA LYS A 19 -11.10 8.25 13.58
C LYS A 19 -10.05 7.91 12.50
N PRO A 20 -8.73 7.96 12.81
CA PRO A 20 -7.68 7.73 11.82
C PRO A 20 -7.82 6.42 11.03
N SER A 21 -8.29 5.34 11.67
CA SER A 21 -8.56 4.06 11.01
C SER A 21 -9.66 4.17 9.94
N LYS A 22 -10.78 4.82 10.28
CA LYS A 22 -11.91 5.05 9.37
C LYS A 22 -11.50 5.95 8.20
N TYR A 23 -10.73 7.00 8.47
CA TYR A 23 -10.19 7.87 7.42
C TYR A 23 -9.28 7.11 6.44
N LYS A 24 -8.33 6.32 6.96
CA LYS A 24 -7.43 5.49 6.13
C LYS A 24 -8.20 4.48 5.28
N LYS A 25 -9.24 3.84 5.85
CA LYS A 25 -10.08 2.89 5.12
C LYS A 25 -10.79 3.58 3.95
N LEU A 26 -11.48 4.69 4.19
CA LEU A 26 -12.18 5.43 3.14
C LEU A 26 -11.25 5.91 2.03
N LYS A 27 -10.07 6.43 2.39
CA LYS A 27 -9.07 6.86 1.40
C LYS A 27 -8.53 5.69 0.58
N ARG A 28 -8.29 4.54 1.21
CA ARG A 28 -7.89 3.30 0.53
C ARG A 28 -8.97 2.85 -0.45
N ASP A 29 -10.23 2.81 -0.01
CA ASP A 29 -11.35 2.35 -0.82
C ASP A 29 -11.57 3.28 -2.04
N GLY A 30 -11.44 4.61 -1.85
CA GLY A 30 -11.51 5.57 -2.95
C GLY A 30 -10.40 5.42 -3.99
N ILE A 31 -9.17 5.06 -3.57
CA ILE A 31 -8.06 4.81 -4.49
C ILE A 31 -8.25 3.47 -5.22
N ARG A 32 -8.65 2.41 -4.51
CA ARG A 32 -8.94 1.09 -5.11
C ARG A 32 -10.09 1.12 -6.11
N GLY A 33 -11.04 2.05 -5.96
CA GLY A 33 -12.08 2.26 -6.97
C GLY A 33 -11.53 2.72 -8.32
N ARG A 34 -10.38 3.42 -8.33
CA ARG A 34 -9.74 3.98 -9.53
C ARG A 34 -8.61 3.11 -10.07
N ILE A 35 -7.88 2.45 -9.17
CA ILE A 35 -6.72 1.61 -9.50
C ILE A 35 -7.12 0.15 -9.32
N LYS A 36 -7.19 -0.59 -10.42
CA LYS A 36 -7.47 -2.03 -10.44
C LYS A 36 -6.35 -2.78 -11.17
N GLY A 37 -5.92 -3.89 -10.59
CA GLY A 37 -4.97 -4.81 -11.20
C GLY A 37 -5.68 -5.85 -12.05
N THR A 38 -5.06 -6.24 -13.16
CA THR A 38 -5.50 -7.36 -13.99
C THR A 38 -4.44 -8.46 -13.98
N SER A 39 -4.74 -9.63 -14.55
CA SER A 39 -3.75 -10.70 -14.70
C SER A 39 -2.48 -10.25 -15.46
N GLN A 40 -2.62 -9.37 -16.44
CA GLN A 40 -1.50 -8.82 -17.23
C GLN A 40 -0.73 -7.71 -16.50
N ARG A 41 -1.43 -6.93 -15.65
CA ARG A 41 -0.83 -5.83 -14.89
C ARG A 41 -1.39 -5.82 -13.47
N PRO A 42 -0.93 -6.73 -12.59
CA PRO A 42 -1.48 -6.85 -11.26
C PRO A 42 -1.15 -5.63 -10.40
N ARG A 43 -1.94 -5.41 -9.36
CA ARG A 43 -1.83 -4.23 -8.49
C ARG A 43 -0.90 -4.52 -7.32
N LEU A 44 0.13 -3.68 -7.16
CA LEU A 44 1.01 -3.69 -5.99
C LEU A 44 0.41 -2.84 -4.87
N SER A 45 -0.20 -3.50 -3.89
CA SER A 45 -0.80 -2.88 -2.71
C SER A 45 0.23 -2.72 -1.59
N VAL A 46 0.45 -1.50 -1.11
CA VAL A 46 1.36 -1.22 0.01
C VAL A 46 0.60 -0.95 1.32
N TYR A 47 1.05 -1.57 2.40
CA TYR A 47 0.58 -1.30 3.77
C TYR A 47 1.75 -0.91 4.69
N ARG A 48 1.62 0.24 5.35
CA ARG A 48 2.61 0.76 6.29
C ARG A 48 2.05 0.77 7.70
N SER A 49 2.60 -0.06 8.56
CA SER A 49 2.33 -0.03 10.01
C SER A 49 3.28 0.93 10.71
N ASN A 50 3.16 1.01 12.04
CA ASN A 50 4.07 1.81 12.86
C ASN A 50 5.49 1.23 12.84
N GLU A 51 5.63 -0.08 12.64
CA GLU A 51 6.90 -0.81 12.80
C GLU A 51 7.45 -1.38 11.51
N ASN A 52 6.54 -1.80 10.62
CA ASN A 52 6.85 -2.62 9.48
C ASN A 52 6.17 -2.08 8.22
N ILE A 53 6.64 -2.55 7.08
CA ILE A 53 6.00 -2.31 5.78
C ILE A 53 5.77 -3.65 5.10
N TYR A 54 4.66 -3.72 4.39
CA TYR A 54 4.18 -4.92 3.71
C TYR A 54 3.76 -4.50 2.31
N ALA A 55 4.05 -5.35 1.32
CA ALA A 55 3.52 -5.17 -0.01
C ALA A 55 3.08 -6.50 -0.61
N GLN A 56 2.04 -6.42 -1.43
CA GLN A 56 1.40 -7.57 -2.07
C GLN A 56 1.09 -7.22 -3.51
N ILE A 57 1.40 -8.13 -4.42
CA ILE A 57 0.97 -8.07 -5.82
C ILE A 57 -0.29 -8.92 -5.94
N ILE A 58 -1.37 -8.28 -6.34
CA ILE A 58 -2.72 -8.85 -6.32
C ILE A 58 -3.31 -8.74 -7.73
N ASP A 59 -3.87 -9.84 -8.21
CA ASP A 59 -4.78 -9.82 -9.34
C ASP A 59 -6.21 -9.58 -8.81
N ASP A 60 -6.79 -8.42 -9.12
CA ASP A 60 -8.12 -8.06 -8.63
C ASP A 60 -9.24 -8.79 -9.38
N THR A 61 -8.96 -9.39 -10.54
CA THR A 61 -9.95 -10.16 -11.31
C THR A 61 -10.24 -11.50 -10.65
N THR A 62 -9.19 -12.17 -10.18
CA THR A 62 -9.27 -13.45 -9.45
C THR A 62 -9.28 -13.26 -7.93
N SER A 63 -9.04 -12.03 -7.46
CA SER A 63 -8.85 -11.69 -6.04
C SER A 63 -7.75 -12.52 -5.36
N ARG A 64 -6.72 -12.93 -6.12
CA ARG A 64 -5.61 -13.74 -5.62
C ARG A 64 -4.36 -12.90 -5.44
N THR A 65 -3.64 -13.16 -4.35
CA THR A 65 -2.30 -12.61 -4.14
C THR A 65 -1.29 -13.51 -4.84
N LEU A 66 -0.50 -12.94 -5.74
CA LEU A 66 0.51 -13.66 -6.52
C LEU A 66 1.84 -13.69 -5.76
N VAL A 67 2.25 -12.52 -5.27
CA VAL A 67 3.49 -12.33 -4.51
C VAL A 67 3.18 -11.49 -3.28
N SER A 68 3.77 -11.85 -2.15
CA SER A 68 3.76 -11.03 -0.94
C SER A 68 5.17 -10.93 -0.39
N CYS A 69 5.48 -9.78 0.19
CA CYS A 69 6.75 -9.57 0.86
C CYS A 69 6.59 -8.55 2.00
N SER A 70 7.38 -8.69 3.04
CA SER A 70 7.34 -7.84 4.22
C SER A 70 8.71 -7.68 4.88
N THR A 71 8.87 -6.64 5.68
CA THR A 71 10.07 -6.48 6.54
C THR A 71 10.17 -7.53 7.64
N LEU A 72 9.15 -8.38 7.83
CA LEU A 72 9.19 -9.50 8.77
C LEU A 72 9.75 -10.78 8.14
N ASP A 73 9.87 -10.84 6.81
CA ASP A 73 10.38 -12.01 6.11
C ASP A 73 11.82 -12.26 6.52
N ARG A 74 12.18 -13.52 6.78
CA ARG A 74 13.50 -13.88 7.36
C ARG A 74 14.67 -13.34 6.55
N THR A 75 14.58 -13.42 5.23
CA THR A 75 15.61 -12.95 4.29
C THR A 75 15.89 -11.45 4.45
N ILE A 76 14.84 -10.65 4.60
CA ILE A 76 14.96 -9.20 4.80
C ILE A 76 15.35 -8.89 6.24
N LYS A 77 14.75 -9.58 7.20
CA LYS A 77 14.93 -9.32 8.63
C LYS A 77 16.38 -9.51 9.10
N ILE A 78 17.15 -10.37 8.41
CA ILE A 78 18.59 -10.55 8.67
C ILE A 78 19.39 -9.35 8.13
N GLU A 79 18.99 -8.78 6.99
CA GLU A 79 19.67 -7.65 6.35
C GLU A 79 19.33 -6.30 7.01
N ILE A 80 18.21 -6.20 7.74
CA ILE A 80 17.74 -4.93 8.32
C ILE A 80 17.80 -4.91 9.85
N THR A 81 18.27 -3.81 10.43
CA THR A 81 18.19 -3.57 11.88
C THR A 81 16.81 -3.06 12.31
N ASN A 82 16.12 -2.28 11.44
CA ASN A 82 14.86 -1.63 11.79
C ASN A 82 13.92 -1.52 10.57
N GLY A 83 12.71 -2.10 10.66
CA GLY A 83 11.69 -2.08 9.61
C GLY A 83 11.01 -0.73 9.37
N ARG A 84 11.27 0.27 10.22
CA ARG A 84 10.66 1.60 10.15
C ARG A 84 11.37 2.57 9.22
N THR A 85 12.48 2.18 8.60
CA THR A 85 13.36 3.07 7.82
C THR A 85 13.05 3.06 6.32
N CYS A 86 13.56 4.07 5.60
CA CYS A 86 13.51 4.10 4.14
C CYS A 86 14.40 3.02 3.52
N GLU A 87 15.59 2.78 4.08
CA GLU A 87 16.50 1.70 3.65
C GLU A 87 15.80 0.34 3.68
N ALA A 88 15.15 -0.02 4.79
CA ALA A 88 14.41 -1.28 4.89
C ALA A 88 13.27 -1.38 3.86
N SER A 89 12.65 -0.25 3.53
CA SER A 89 11.59 -0.21 2.51
C SER A 89 12.16 -0.40 1.10
N ARG A 90 13.36 0.13 0.82
CA ARG A 90 14.05 -0.03 -0.46
C ARG A 90 14.48 -1.48 -0.68
N ILE A 91 15.17 -2.07 0.29
CA ILE A 91 15.58 -3.49 0.26
C ILE A 91 14.36 -4.40 0.07
N MET A 92 13.28 -4.14 0.81
CA MET A 92 12.04 -4.90 0.66
C MET A 92 11.41 -4.76 -0.74
N GLY A 93 11.52 -3.57 -1.37
CA GLY A 93 11.10 -3.34 -2.75
C GLY A 93 11.93 -4.14 -3.77
N GLU A 94 13.25 -4.19 -3.59
CA GLU A 94 14.17 -4.95 -4.45
C GLU A 94 13.88 -6.46 -4.37
N LYS A 95 13.75 -7.02 -3.15
CA LYS A 95 13.40 -8.43 -2.95
C LYS A 95 12.02 -8.77 -3.52
N LEU A 96 11.04 -7.88 -3.38
CA LEU A 96 9.72 -8.07 -3.98
C LEU A 96 9.82 -8.18 -5.51
N ALA A 97 10.61 -7.31 -6.14
CA ALA A 97 10.81 -7.34 -7.58
C ALA A 97 11.47 -8.67 -8.02
N GLU A 98 12.50 -9.12 -7.32
CA GLU A 98 13.14 -10.41 -7.56
C GLU A 98 12.13 -11.58 -7.51
N LEU A 99 11.29 -11.62 -6.47
CA LEU A 99 10.23 -12.63 -6.33
C LEU A 99 9.18 -12.55 -7.45
N SER A 100 8.88 -11.34 -7.91
CA SER A 100 7.90 -11.10 -8.98
C SER A 100 8.42 -11.56 -10.33
N LEU A 101 9.69 -11.27 -10.63
CA LEU A 101 10.34 -11.71 -11.86
C LEU A 101 10.44 -13.24 -11.93
N ARG A 102 10.68 -13.93 -10.79
CA ARG A 102 10.62 -15.40 -10.72
C ARG A 102 9.25 -15.98 -11.08
N GLN A 103 8.18 -15.21 -10.87
CA GLN A 103 6.82 -15.57 -11.28
C GLN A 103 6.43 -14.97 -12.64
N ASN A 104 7.39 -14.45 -13.41
CA ASN A 104 7.19 -13.80 -14.71
C ASN A 104 6.28 -12.55 -14.66
N ILE A 105 6.21 -11.87 -13.51
CA ILE A 105 5.46 -10.62 -13.35
C ILE A 105 6.44 -9.44 -13.52
N THR A 106 6.30 -8.71 -14.62
CA THR A 106 7.17 -7.58 -14.96
C THR A 106 6.45 -6.23 -14.86
N LYS A 107 5.20 -6.16 -15.32
CA LYS A 107 4.38 -4.94 -15.35
C LYS A 107 3.37 -4.97 -14.22
N ILE A 108 3.32 -3.91 -13.42
CA ILE A 108 2.37 -3.80 -12.31
C ILE A 108 1.73 -2.40 -12.25
N VAL A 109 0.66 -2.25 -11.48
CA VAL A 109 0.12 -0.93 -11.13
C VAL A 109 0.43 -0.63 -9.66
N PHE A 110 1.06 0.50 -9.38
CA PHE A 110 1.43 0.86 -8.02
C PHE A 110 0.25 1.46 -7.25
N ASP A 111 -0.19 0.76 -6.20
CA ASP A 111 -1.18 1.24 -5.24
C ASP A 111 -0.51 1.60 -3.91
N LYS A 112 -0.22 2.90 -3.76
CA LYS A 112 0.31 3.50 -2.53
C LYS A 112 -0.65 3.41 -1.33
N GLY A 113 -1.88 2.94 -1.51
CA GLY A 113 -2.91 2.92 -0.49
C GLY A 113 -3.24 4.33 0.04
N PRO A 114 -3.62 4.47 1.32
CA PRO A 114 -4.02 5.76 1.89
C PRO A 114 -2.85 6.73 2.13
N TYR A 115 -1.62 6.29 1.90
CA TYR A 115 -0.40 7.03 2.21
C TYR A 115 -0.06 8.04 1.11
N LEU A 116 0.78 9.02 1.45
CA LEU A 116 1.39 9.92 0.47
C LEU A 116 2.55 9.18 -0.22
N TYR A 117 2.78 9.48 -1.50
CA TYR A 117 3.95 8.99 -2.22
C TYR A 117 5.19 9.77 -1.76
N HIS A 118 5.73 9.37 -0.62
CA HIS A 118 6.87 10.01 0.02
C HIS A 118 7.54 9.05 1.01
N GLY A 119 8.77 9.38 1.44
CA GLY A 119 9.54 8.63 2.43
C GLY A 119 9.57 7.13 2.11
N ARG A 120 9.20 6.30 3.09
CA ARG A 120 9.16 4.83 2.99
C ARG A 120 8.38 4.28 1.78
N ILE A 121 7.27 4.91 1.41
CA ILE A 121 6.45 4.47 0.27
C ILE A 121 7.18 4.72 -1.04
N LYS A 122 7.83 5.90 -1.15
CA LYS A 122 8.67 6.24 -2.30
C LYS A 122 9.89 5.30 -2.36
N ALA A 123 10.57 5.08 -1.25
CA ALA A 123 11.74 4.19 -1.18
C ALA A 123 11.42 2.75 -1.62
N LEU A 124 10.25 2.21 -1.22
CA LEU A 124 9.78 0.91 -1.70
C LEU A 124 9.54 0.89 -3.21
N ALA A 125 8.90 1.94 -3.74
CA ALA A 125 8.67 2.05 -5.18
C ALA A 125 9.99 2.17 -5.96
N ASP A 126 10.94 2.96 -5.46
CA ASP A 126 12.24 3.15 -6.09
C ASP A 126 13.04 1.84 -6.08
N GLY A 127 13.03 1.08 -4.97
CA GLY A 127 13.63 -0.26 -4.89
C GLY A 127 12.97 -1.28 -5.82
N ALA A 128 11.64 -1.26 -5.92
CA ALA A 128 10.91 -2.13 -6.85
C ALA A 128 11.25 -1.84 -8.32
N ARG A 129 11.42 -0.55 -8.67
CA ARG A 129 11.89 -0.15 -10.01
C ARG A 129 13.31 -0.59 -10.28
N ALA A 130 14.21 -0.42 -9.31
CA ALA A 130 15.61 -0.85 -9.42
C ALA A 130 15.71 -2.37 -9.62
N GLY A 131 14.82 -3.15 -8.98
CA GLY A 131 14.72 -4.60 -9.17
C GLY A 131 14.01 -5.03 -10.46
N GLY A 132 13.63 -4.11 -11.36
CA GLY A 132 13.14 -4.42 -12.70
C GLY A 132 11.62 -4.41 -12.88
N LEU A 133 10.83 -4.08 -11.85
CA LEU A 133 9.38 -3.91 -12.01
C LEU A 133 9.04 -2.61 -12.75
N GLN A 134 8.11 -2.68 -13.70
CA GLN A 134 7.70 -1.56 -14.54
C GLN A 134 6.34 -1.01 -14.10
N PHE A 135 6.31 0.23 -13.60
CA PHE A 135 5.09 0.94 -13.19
C PHE A 135 5.17 2.46 -13.04
#